data_AF-A0A2T0N9D9-F1
#
_entry.id   AF-A0A2T0N9D9-F1
#
_cell.length_a   1.000
_cell.length_b   1.000
_cell.length_c   1.000
_cell.angle_alpha   90.00
_cell.angle_beta   90.00
_cell.angle_gamma   90.00
#
_symmetry.space_group_name_H-M   'P 1'
#
loop_
_entity.id
_entity.type
_entity.pdbx_description
1 polymer ?
#
loop_
_entity_poly.entity_id
_entity_poly.type
_entity_poly.pdbx_seq_one_letter_code
_entity_poly.pdbx_strand_id
1 'polypeptide(L)'
;MARKLGLLLMALALTGCSATGPATGPAASRPTPSPGASAPVAVTPAASSPPRTRCSGKAEPGDLNGDGYADLAFIWTGPTGDDLEQDQLVVVNGSMRGLEPATAHIAGRWSMSAETVPQLADLDGDGCADIIVPDSSLLIYWGGRGTPTFMPYGRSSGLADLDGDDATDLMATESRGDDPRARVFAFLHGPFTRSGEPARKTSRPVPEGDWPGALITDPHGPEAVLYGPDDGGQADAGLLKDGGFRKVARGGAAVFGDFDGDGRRDVAIGDSGARDDEPGMQTEDQSVESITRVFYGGDREPQVLNGIRGSLAAGDLNGDGLDDLVSGEVAGASVVITGKAEVLFGSPRGLHRTGVSVTHHGPTRSLTGKRLKEWRLGSVKTWAVADYDGDGRDELLRVWRGGQDYARFWRVDAEGRTLQVFDLRGRPSARPRHG
;
A
#
# COMPACT_ATOMS: atom_id res chain seq x y z
N MET A 1 36.40 54.20 -60.27
CA MET A 1 35.64 54.91 -61.33
C MET A 1 34.26 55.25 -60.78
N ALA A 2 33.82 56.50 -61.00
CA ALA A 2 32.46 57.07 -61.01
C ALA A 2 31.39 56.55 -60.00
N ARG A 3 31.01 57.37 -59.01
CA ARG A 3 29.84 58.33 -58.97
C ARG A 3 28.60 57.66 -58.35
N LYS A 4 28.22 58.01 -57.11
CA LYS A 4 27.50 59.22 -56.62
C LYS A 4 25.97 59.14 -56.79
N LEU A 5 25.25 59.14 -55.68
CA LEU A 5 24.14 60.03 -55.25
C LEU A 5 23.46 59.33 -54.05
N GLY A 6 23.28 59.87 -52.85
CA GLY A 6 23.18 61.26 -52.43
C GLY A 6 21.71 61.67 -52.35
N LEU A 7 21.07 61.52 -51.19
CA LEU A 7 20.10 62.50 -50.73
C LEU A 7 20.04 62.59 -49.20
N LEU A 8 20.26 63.81 -48.75
CA LEU A 8 20.14 64.37 -47.41
C LEU A 8 18.67 64.49 -47.02
N LEU A 9 18.33 64.30 -45.74
CA LEU A 9 17.47 65.24 -44.99
C LEU A 9 17.66 65.08 -43.47
N MET A 10 18.38 66.04 -42.88
CA MET A 10 18.21 66.57 -41.52
C MET A 10 16.87 67.35 -41.48
N ALA A 11 16.11 67.54 -40.41
CA ALA A 11 16.18 67.27 -38.97
C ALA A 11 14.77 67.55 -38.39
N LEU A 12 14.41 66.98 -37.24
CA LEU A 12 13.98 67.75 -36.06
C LEU A 12 13.78 66.83 -34.84
N ALA A 13 14.33 67.27 -33.71
CA ALA A 13 14.30 66.59 -32.43
C ALA A 13 12.94 66.72 -31.71
N LEU A 14 12.63 65.74 -30.85
CA LEU A 14 12.04 65.95 -29.52
C LEU A 14 12.20 64.66 -28.68
N THR A 15 13.16 64.74 -27.76
CA THR A 15 13.20 64.21 -26.38
C THR A 15 12.23 63.09 -25.96
N GLY A 16 12.81 61.97 -25.52
CA GLY A 16 12.18 61.03 -24.59
C GLY A 16 13.25 60.14 -23.95
N CYS A 17 13.50 60.34 -22.66
CA CYS A 17 14.59 59.78 -21.89
C CYS A 17 14.63 58.23 -21.83
N SER A 18 15.83 57.72 -22.12
CA SER A 18 16.56 56.61 -21.50
C SER A 18 16.01 55.97 -20.21
N ALA A 19 16.03 54.64 -20.16
CA ALA A 19 16.85 53.88 -19.20
C ALA A 19 16.92 52.38 -19.59
N THR A 20 18.14 51.91 -19.83
CA THR A 20 18.55 50.51 -20.00
C THR A 20 18.69 49.81 -18.63
N GLY A 21 18.27 48.54 -18.54
CA GLY A 21 18.51 47.64 -17.41
C GLY A 21 18.14 46.18 -17.76
N PRO A 22 18.71 45.16 -17.08
CA PRO A 22 19.37 44.02 -17.74
C PRO A 22 18.55 42.75 -17.92
N ALA A 23 19.12 41.82 -18.69
CA ALA A 23 18.59 40.53 -19.12
C ALA A 23 18.05 39.63 -18.00
N THR A 24 16.83 39.14 -18.18
CA THR A 24 16.18 38.11 -17.36
C THR A 24 16.38 36.73 -18.00
N GLY A 25 16.91 35.78 -17.21
CA GLY A 25 17.00 34.36 -17.58
C GLY A 25 15.62 33.70 -17.80
N PRO A 26 15.57 32.48 -18.34
CA PRO A 26 14.31 31.83 -18.70
C PRO A 26 13.48 31.57 -17.44
N ALA A 27 12.21 32.00 -17.49
CA ALA A 27 11.26 31.82 -16.42
C ALA A 27 11.06 30.33 -16.10
N ALA A 28 11.15 29.98 -14.81
CA ALA A 28 10.72 28.69 -14.30
C ALA A 28 9.25 28.48 -14.68
N SER A 29 8.98 27.41 -15.41
CA SER A 29 7.62 26.98 -15.76
C SER A 29 6.86 26.64 -14.46
N ARG A 30 5.80 27.40 -14.17
CA ARG A 30 4.81 27.00 -13.16
C ARG A 30 4.16 25.71 -13.66
N PRO A 31 4.02 24.66 -12.84
CA PRO A 31 3.26 23.49 -13.23
C PRO A 31 1.81 23.93 -13.48
N THR A 32 1.36 23.77 -14.71
CA THR A 32 -0.04 23.86 -15.10
C THR A 32 -0.81 22.74 -14.39
N PRO A 33 -1.89 23.02 -13.67
CA PRO A 33 -2.74 21.99 -13.11
C PRO A 33 -3.37 21.18 -14.25
N SER A 34 -3.28 19.85 -14.18
CA SER A 34 -3.97 18.96 -15.10
C SER A 34 -5.47 19.29 -15.13
N PRO A 35 -6.09 19.46 -16.30
CA PRO A 35 -7.53 19.68 -16.40
C PRO A 35 -8.24 18.34 -16.15
N GLY A 36 -9.01 18.24 -15.06
CA GLY A 36 -9.96 17.14 -14.87
C GLY A 36 -10.27 16.71 -13.44
N ALA A 37 -9.41 17.01 -12.45
CA ALA A 37 -9.68 16.59 -11.08
C ALA A 37 -10.71 17.53 -10.42
N SER A 38 -11.93 17.03 -10.22
CA SER A 38 -12.88 17.67 -9.30
C SER A 38 -12.22 17.85 -7.92
N ALA A 39 -12.57 18.93 -7.21
CA ALA A 39 -12.08 19.12 -5.85
C ALA A 39 -12.41 17.87 -5.00
N PRO A 40 -11.48 17.40 -4.15
CA PRO A 40 -11.70 16.19 -3.37
C PRO A 40 -12.93 16.35 -2.47
N VAL A 41 -13.79 15.34 -2.49
CA VAL A 41 -14.95 15.29 -1.60
C VAL A 41 -14.48 14.82 -0.22
N ALA A 42 -14.71 15.65 0.80
CA ALA A 42 -14.37 15.30 2.17
C ALA A 42 -15.56 14.65 2.87
N VAL A 43 -15.44 13.36 3.22
CA VAL A 43 -16.49 12.59 3.88
C VAL A 43 -16.07 12.22 5.30
N THR A 44 -17.06 12.25 6.18
CA THR A 44 -16.92 11.79 7.55
C THR A 44 -17.56 10.41 7.66
N PRO A 45 -16.85 9.38 8.15
CA PRO A 45 -17.43 8.06 8.33
C PRO A 45 -18.71 8.07 9.18
N ALA A 46 -19.69 7.27 8.77
CA ALA A 46 -20.86 6.94 9.55
C ALA A 46 -20.46 6.09 10.77
N ALA A 47 -21.23 6.20 11.86
CA ALA A 47 -20.94 5.46 13.09
C ALA A 47 -21.36 3.98 13.04
N SER A 48 -22.08 3.58 11.99
CA SER A 48 -22.63 2.24 11.81
C SER A 48 -22.52 1.80 10.36
N SER A 49 -22.36 0.50 10.15
CA SER A 49 -22.31 -0.12 8.82
C SER A 49 -23.63 -0.03 8.06
N PRO A 50 -23.59 0.09 6.72
CA PRO A 50 -24.76 -0.08 5.87
C PRO A 50 -25.26 -1.54 5.86
N PRO A 51 -26.52 -1.79 5.46
CA PRO A 51 -27.05 -3.15 5.31
C PRO A 51 -26.32 -3.93 4.20
N ARG A 52 -26.14 -5.24 4.41
CA ARG A 52 -25.49 -6.15 3.44
C ARG A 52 -26.46 -6.53 2.31
N THR A 53 -25.92 -6.72 1.12
CA THR A 53 -26.46 -7.64 0.11
C THR A 53 -26.24 -9.10 0.55
N ARG A 54 -26.77 -10.08 -0.21
CA ARG A 54 -26.52 -11.49 0.11
C ARG A 54 -25.18 -11.90 -0.49
N CYS A 55 -24.25 -12.35 0.35
CA CYS A 55 -23.08 -13.08 -0.11
C CYS A 55 -23.53 -14.40 -0.71
N SER A 56 -23.12 -14.62 -1.95
CA SER A 56 -23.34 -15.87 -2.66
C SER A 56 -22.39 -15.93 -3.84
N GLY A 57 -21.60 -16.99 -3.94
CA GLY A 57 -20.74 -17.23 -5.08
C GLY A 57 -19.26 -17.31 -4.70
N LYS A 58 -18.40 -17.14 -5.72
CA LYS A 58 -16.96 -17.04 -5.57
C LYS A 58 -16.64 -15.63 -5.06
N ALA A 59 -15.87 -15.52 -3.97
CA ALA A 59 -15.48 -14.24 -3.41
C ALA A 59 -14.57 -13.48 -4.39
N GLU A 60 -14.89 -12.22 -4.65
CA GLU A 60 -13.95 -11.29 -5.26
C GLU A 60 -12.99 -10.78 -4.17
N PRO A 61 -11.66 -10.75 -4.42
CA PRO A 61 -10.70 -10.26 -3.43
C PRO A 61 -11.07 -8.85 -2.93
N GLY A 62 -11.26 -8.73 -1.62
CA GLY A 62 -11.56 -7.44 -1.00
C GLY A 62 -13.04 -7.02 -1.00
N ASP A 63 -13.96 -7.76 -1.60
CA ASP A 63 -15.40 -7.45 -1.54
C ASP A 63 -16.03 -7.89 -0.20
N LEU A 64 -16.18 -6.96 0.75
CA LEU A 64 -16.69 -7.27 2.10
C LEU A 64 -18.21 -7.44 2.12
N ASN A 65 -18.88 -6.91 1.10
CA ASN A 65 -20.30 -6.68 1.11
C ASN A 65 -21.07 -7.58 0.13
N GLY A 66 -20.38 -8.16 -0.86
CA GLY A 66 -20.91 -9.11 -1.84
C GLY A 66 -21.56 -8.44 -3.04
N ASP A 67 -21.13 -7.23 -3.40
CA ASP A 67 -21.63 -6.49 -4.57
C ASP A 67 -20.74 -6.61 -5.82
N GLY A 68 -19.63 -7.34 -5.72
CA GLY A 68 -18.69 -7.63 -6.80
C GLY A 68 -17.63 -6.56 -7.02
N TYR A 69 -17.45 -5.64 -6.07
CA TYR A 69 -16.42 -4.59 -6.13
C TYR A 69 -15.51 -4.67 -4.92
N ALA A 70 -14.19 -4.51 -5.12
CA ALA A 70 -13.27 -4.48 -4.00
C ALA A 70 -13.56 -3.28 -3.08
N ASP A 71 -13.63 -3.54 -1.78
CA ASP A 71 -13.82 -2.52 -0.75
C ASP A 71 -12.48 -2.08 -0.16
N LEU A 72 -12.46 -0.88 0.44
CA LEU A 72 -11.32 -0.38 1.19
C LEU A 72 -11.53 -0.61 2.69
N ALA A 73 -10.60 -1.30 3.33
CA ALA A 73 -10.42 -1.28 4.79
C ALA A 73 -9.18 -0.47 5.18
N PHE A 74 -9.33 0.40 6.18
CA PHE A 74 -8.28 1.34 6.59
C PHE A 74 -8.33 1.64 8.09
N ILE A 75 -7.18 1.61 8.75
CA ILE A 75 -7.04 2.02 10.16
C ILE A 75 -6.87 3.54 10.24
N TRP A 76 -7.80 4.21 10.92
CA TRP A 76 -7.77 5.64 11.13
C TRP A 76 -6.75 6.05 12.19
N THR A 77 -5.75 6.86 11.83
CA THR A 77 -4.68 7.29 12.76
C THR A 77 -4.77 8.78 13.12
N GLY A 78 -5.93 9.40 12.89
CA GLY A 78 -6.20 10.80 13.23
C GLY A 78 -6.48 11.01 14.72
N PRO A 79 -6.68 12.26 15.19
CA PRO A 79 -6.83 12.58 16.59
C PRO A 79 -8.21 12.11 17.03
N THR A 80 -8.28 11.65 18.27
CA THR A 80 -9.52 11.26 18.91
C THR A 80 -10.52 12.43 18.90
N GLY A 81 -11.67 12.23 18.27
CA GLY A 81 -12.87 13.06 18.40
C GLY A 81 -14.00 12.29 19.06
N ASP A 82 -15.14 12.95 19.33
CA ASP A 82 -16.26 12.34 20.07
C ASP A 82 -16.86 11.10 19.38
N ASP A 83 -16.63 10.92 18.07
CA ASP A 83 -17.29 9.91 17.24
C ASP A 83 -16.34 9.06 16.36
N LEU A 84 -15.09 9.51 16.14
CA LEU A 84 -14.04 8.73 15.46
C LEU A 84 -12.78 8.83 16.32
N GLU A 85 -12.45 7.73 16.98
CA GLU A 85 -11.30 7.62 17.85
C GLU A 85 -10.05 7.22 17.06
N GLN A 86 -8.88 7.46 17.66
CA GLN A 86 -7.64 6.96 17.12
C GLN A 86 -7.71 5.43 16.99
N ASP A 87 -7.11 4.92 15.93
CA ASP A 87 -6.92 3.50 15.60
C ASP A 87 -8.19 2.72 15.27
N GLN A 88 -9.28 3.40 14.91
CA GLN A 88 -10.52 2.76 14.48
C GLN A 88 -10.48 2.23 13.05
N LEU A 89 -11.14 1.10 12.81
CA LEU A 89 -11.27 0.50 11.49
C LEU A 89 -12.39 1.18 10.70
N VAL A 90 -12.06 1.73 9.54
CA VAL A 90 -12.98 2.36 8.60
C VAL A 90 -13.07 1.52 7.35
N VAL A 91 -14.29 1.31 6.85
CA VAL A 91 -14.57 0.65 5.58
C VAL A 91 -15.21 1.64 4.62
N VAL A 92 -14.81 1.61 3.35
CA VAL A 92 -15.43 2.35 2.24
C VAL A 92 -15.73 1.34 1.14
N ASN A 93 -16.98 1.28 0.70
CA ASN A 93 -17.37 0.28 -0.29
C ASN A 93 -16.86 0.65 -1.70
N GLY A 94 -16.58 -0.36 -2.51
CA GLY A 94 -16.40 -0.27 -3.95
C GLY A 94 -17.72 -0.02 -4.69
N SER A 95 -17.63 0.24 -5.99
CA SER A 95 -18.78 0.36 -6.89
C SER A 95 -18.30 0.41 -8.33
N MET A 96 -19.19 0.31 -9.32
CA MET A 96 -18.83 0.51 -10.74
C MET A 96 -18.17 1.86 -11.11
N ARG A 97 -18.01 2.80 -10.17
CA ARG A 97 -17.29 4.08 -10.34
C ARG A 97 -16.00 4.12 -9.51
N GLY A 98 -15.63 3.01 -8.88
CA GLY A 98 -14.62 2.82 -7.85
C GLY A 98 -15.18 3.02 -6.45
N LEU A 99 -14.28 3.28 -5.50
CA LEU A 99 -14.63 3.54 -4.11
C LEU A 99 -15.72 4.61 -3.98
N GLU A 100 -16.71 4.39 -3.13
CA GLU A 100 -17.81 5.31 -2.86
C GLU A 100 -17.63 5.95 -1.47
N PRO A 101 -17.00 7.13 -1.34
CA PRO A 101 -16.69 7.71 -0.03
C PRO A 101 -17.92 7.97 0.84
N ALA A 102 -19.11 8.10 0.24
CA ALA A 102 -20.37 8.29 0.95
C ALA A 102 -20.80 7.06 1.78
N THR A 103 -20.27 5.87 1.48
CA THR A 103 -20.52 4.63 2.24
C THR A 103 -19.57 4.45 3.42
N ALA A 104 -18.59 5.36 3.57
CA ALA A 104 -17.56 5.27 4.60
C ALA A 104 -18.19 5.09 5.99
N HIS A 105 -17.78 4.06 6.73
CA HIS A 105 -18.32 3.76 8.04
C HIS A 105 -17.29 3.14 8.98
N ILE A 106 -17.52 3.24 10.28
CA ILE A 106 -16.70 2.62 11.32
C ILE A 106 -17.15 1.16 11.46
N ALA A 107 -16.27 0.23 11.10
CA ALA A 107 -16.51 -1.21 11.17
C ALA A 107 -16.22 -1.80 12.55
N GLY A 108 -15.27 -1.20 13.29
CA GLY A 108 -14.80 -1.70 14.58
C GLY A 108 -14.23 -0.62 15.48
N ARG A 109 -14.39 -0.80 16.80
CA ARG A 109 -13.90 0.11 17.84
C ARG A 109 -12.91 -0.60 18.74
N TRP A 110 -11.66 -0.71 18.30
CA TRP A 110 -10.55 -1.24 19.09
C TRP A 110 -9.29 -0.46 18.75
N SER A 111 -8.48 -0.15 19.76
CA SER A 111 -7.19 0.52 19.51
C SER A 111 -6.23 -0.49 18.89
N MET A 112 -5.90 -0.25 17.63
CA MET A 112 -4.97 -1.03 16.82
C MET A 112 -3.68 -0.25 16.61
N SER A 113 -2.58 -0.91 16.27
CA SER A 113 -1.39 -0.18 15.84
C SER A 113 -1.66 0.62 14.55
N ALA A 114 -1.30 1.90 14.55
CA ALA A 114 -1.40 2.81 13.41
C ALA A 114 -0.65 2.34 12.14
N GLU A 115 0.29 1.40 12.31
CA GLU A 115 1.13 0.86 11.25
C GLU A 115 0.61 -0.46 10.66
N THR A 116 -0.42 -1.07 11.24
CA THR A 116 -0.99 -2.31 10.71
C THR A 116 -1.79 -2.04 9.44
N VAL A 117 -1.58 -2.87 8.43
CA VAL A 117 -2.38 -2.88 7.19
C VAL A 117 -3.36 -4.05 7.31
N PRO A 118 -4.69 -3.80 7.31
CA PRO A 118 -5.67 -4.87 7.29
C PRO A 118 -5.53 -5.71 6.00
N GLN A 119 -5.67 -7.02 6.12
CA GLN A 119 -5.77 -7.94 4.99
C GLN A 119 -7.25 -8.26 4.75
N LEU A 120 -7.61 -8.44 3.49
CA LEU A 120 -8.98 -8.77 3.09
C LEU A 120 -9.00 -10.13 2.40
N ALA A 121 -9.79 -11.07 2.91
CA ALA A 121 -9.99 -12.40 2.33
C ALA A 121 -11.20 -13.09 2.93
N ASP A 122 -11.79 -14.05 2.21
CA ASP A 122 -12.93 -14.84 2.68
C ASP A 122 -12.46 -16.04 3.52
N LEU A 123 -12.42 -15.88 4.86
CA LEU A 123 -11.92 -16.93 5.75
C LEU A 123 -13.00 -17.97 6.04
N ASP A 124 -14.27 -17.59 6.09
CA ASP A 124 -15.38 -18.51 6.42
C ASP A 124 -16.05 -19.14 5.19
N GLY A 125 -15.63 -18.75 3.98
CA GLY A 125 -16.15 -19.26 2.72
C GLY A 125 -17.58 -18.80 2.44
N ASP A 126 -18.04 -17.67 3.01
CA ASP A 126 -19.40 -17.15 2.80
C ASP A 126 -19.57 -16.39 1.48
N GLY A 127 -18.49 -16.21 0.72
CA GLY A 127 -18.43 -15.53 -0.57
C GLY A 127 -18.18 -14.03 -0.46
N CYS A 128 -17.87 -13.53 0.72
CA CYS A 128 -17.49 -12.14 0.96
C CYS A 128 -16.21 -12.10 1.79
N ALA A 129 -15.37 -11.11 1.52
CA ALA A 129 -14.17 -10.91 2.30
C ALA A 129 -14.49 -10.54 3.76
N ASP A 130 -13.59 -10.98 4.63
CA ASP A 130 -13.45 -10.57 6.01
C ASP A 130 -12.30 -9.56 6.14
N ILE A 131 -12.23 -8.87 7.28
CA ILE A 131 -11.09 -7.99 7.60
C ILE A 131 -10.24 -8.65 8.68
N ILE A 132 -8.98 -8.93 8.34
CA ILE A 132 -8.00 -9.56 9.19
C ILE A 132 -6.96 -8.51 9.59
N VAL A 133 -6.81 -8.28 10.88
CA VAL A 133 -5.88 -7.27 11.41
C VAL A 133 -4.83 -7.96 12.28
N PRO A 134 -3.60 -8.18 11.75
CA PRO A 134 -2.49 -8.75 12.51
C PRO A 134 -1.84 -7.69 13.40
N ASP A 135 -2.27 -7.59 14.65
CA ASP A 135 -1.67 -6.71 15.67
C ASP A 135 -1.03 -7.55 16.80
N SER A 136 -1.05 -7.09 18.05
CA SER A 136 -0.68 -7.89 19.22
C SER A 136 -1.48 -9.20 19.35
N SER A 137 -2.68 -9.22 18.79
CA SER A 137 -3.48 -10.40 18.50
C SER A 137 -4.08 -10.24 17.09
N LEU A 138 -4.57 -11.32 16.52
CA LEU A 138 -5.21 -11.34 15.22
C LEU A 138 -6.68 -11.07 15.45
N LEU A 139 -7.16 -9.93 14.95
CA LEU A 139 -8.56 -9.54 15.02
C LEU A 139 -9.21 -9.87 13.66
N ILE A 140 -10.32 -10.60 13.69
CA ILE A 140 -11.09 -10.91 12.49
C ILE A 140 -12.48 -10.26 12.59
N TYR A 141 -12.79 -9.37 11.67
CA TYR A 141 -14.12 -8.79 11.49
C TYR A 141 -14.83 -9.50 10.35
N TRP A 142 -15.71 -10.42 10.70
CA TRP A 142 -16.48 -11.21 9.74
C TRP A 142 -17.38 -10.32 8.88
N GLY A 143 -17.16 -10.31 7.56
CA GLY A 143 -17.84 -9.43 6.61
C GLY A 143 -17.75 -7.94 6.96
N GLY A 144 -16.61 -7.52 7.53
CA GLY A 144 -16.27 -6.13 7.81
C GLY A 144 -17.09 -5.41 8.88
N ARG A 145 -17.64 -6.13 9.87
CA ARG A 145 -18.51 -5.53 10.89
C ARG A 145 -18.44 -6.22 12.26
N GLY A 146 -19.00 -5.54 13.25
CA GLY A 146 -19.34 -6.13 14.54
C GLY A 146 -18.15 -6.25 15.51
N THR A 147 -18.31 -7.11 16.51
CA THR A 147 -17.22 -7.40 17.46
C THR A 147 -16.27 -8.39 16.80
N PRO A 148 -14.96 -8.09 16.75
CA PRO A 148 -13.99 -8.98 16.14
C PRO A 148 -13.85 -10.26 16.95
N THR A 149 -13.51 -11.33 16.25
CA THR A 149 -12.98 -12.55 16.88
C THR A 149 -11.50 -12.38 17.13
N PHE A 150 -11.05 -12.77 18.32
CA PHE A 150 -9.65 -12.70 18.72
C PHE A 150 -9.02 -14.08 18.57
N MET A 151 -7.91 -14.15 17.83
CA MET A 151 -7.07 -15.35 17.80
C MET A 151 -5.73 -15.06 18.46
N PRO A 152 -5.12 -16.06 19.14
CA PRO A 152 -3.87 -15.90 19.90
C PRO A 152 -2.62 -15.84 18.99
N TYR A 153 -2.76 -15.28 17.80
CA TYR A 153 -1.70 -15.08 16.81
C TYR A 153 -1.43 -13.58 16.69
N GLY A 154 -0.17 -13.16 16.63
CA GLY A 154 0.17 -11.72 16.56
C GLY A 154 0.59 -11.27 15.16
N ARG A 155 1.42 -10.22 15.10
CA ARG A 155 2.00 -9.63 13.88
C ARG A 155 2.78 -10.60 12.99
N SER A 156 3.19 -11.75 13.53
CA SER A 156 3.84 -12.83 12.78
C SER A 156 2.81 -13.84 12.25
N SER A 157 1.76 -13.34 11.61
CA SER A 157 0.74 -14.14 10.92
C SER A 157 0.40 -13.52 9.56
N GLY A 158 -0.04 -14.35 8.63
CA GLY A 158 -0.42 -13.94 7.29
C GLY A 158 -1.31 -14.98 6.61
N LEU A 159 -2.11 -14.51 5.65
CA LEU A 159 -3.05 -15.31 4.87
C LEU A 159 -2.33 -16.04 3.73
N ALA A 160 -2.70 -17.29 3.48
CA ALA A 160 -2.16 -18.10 2.40
C ALA A 160 -3.19 -19.11 1.89
N ASP A 161 -2.93 -19.78 0.77
CA ASP A 161 -3.60 -21.04 0.42
C ASP A 161 -2.59 -22.18 0.58
N LEU A 162 -2.48 -22.75 1.79
CA LEU A 162 -1.33 -23.59 2.17
C LEU A 162 -1.41 -25.01 1.61
N ASP A 163 -2.59 -25.48 1.21
CA ASP A 163 -2.78 -26.81 0.63
C ASP A 163 -3.40 -26.82 -0.77
N GLY A 164 -3.61 -25.64 -1.38
CA GLY A 164 -4.01 -25.47 -2.77
C GLY A 164 -5.48 -25.83 -3.00
N ASP A 165 -6.33 -25.64 -2.00
CA ASP A 165 -7.75 -25.97 -2.04
C ASP A 165 -8.66 -24.77 -2.32
N ASP A 166 -8.06 -23.62 -2.66
CA ASP A 166 -8.69 -22.31 -2.87
C ASP A 166 -9.35 -21.72 -1.61
N ALA A 167 -9.28 -22.38 -0.45
CA ALA A 167 -9.71 -21.79 0.81
C ALA A 167 -8.60 -20.89 1.37
N THR A 168 -9.00 -19.76 1.96
CA THR A 168 -8.03 -18.92 2.66
C THR A 168 -7.63 -19.59 3.97
N ASP A 169 -6.34 -19.87 4.07
CA ASP A 169 -5.65 -20.36 5.25
C ASP A 169 -4.91 -19.24 6.00
N LEU A 170 -4.40 -19.56 7.18
CA LEU A 170 -3.52 -18.69 7.96
C LEU A 170 -2.23 -19.43 8.35
N MET A 171 -1.09 -18.80 8.05
CA MET A 171 0.19 -19.17 8.63
C MET A 171 0.51 -18.23 9.80
N ALA A 172 0.93 -18.77 10.94
CA ALA A 172 1.30 -17.98 12.10
C ALA A 172 2.47 -18.60 12.87
N THR A 173 3.08 -17.84 13.78
CA THR A 173 4.04 -18.37 14.75
C THR A 173 3.42 -18.45 16.15
N GLU A 174 3.64 -19.56 16.86
CA GLU A 174 3.15 -19.77 18.23
C GLU A 174 4.23 -20.34 19.15
N SER A 175 4.07 -20.12 20.46
CA SER A 175 4.95 -20.70 21.49
C SER A 175 4.74 -22.21 21.54
N ARG A 176 5.82 -22.99 21.67
CA ARG A 176 5.77 -24.44 21.86
C ARG A 176 5.94 -24.78 23.34
N GLY A 177 4.82 -25.13 23.99
CA GLY A 177 4.81 -25.48 25.41
C GLY A 177 5.11 -24.26 26.31
N ASP A 178 5.75 -24.51 27.45
CA ASP A 178 6.03 -23.45 28.44
C ASP A 178 7.32 -22.65 28.15
N ASP A 179 8.11 -23.05 27.15
CA ASP A 179 9.32 -22.32 26.77
C ASP A 179 8.96 -21.15 25.83
N PRO A 180 9.10 -19.89 26.26
CA PRO A 180 8.77 -18.74 25.43
C PRO A 180 9.66 -18.64 24.17
N ARG A 181 10.85 -19.25 24.17
CA ARG A 181 11.78 -19.26 23.02
C ARG A 181 11.52 -20.36 22.02
N ALA A 182 10.83 -21.43 22.41
CA ALA A 182 10.48 -22.48 21.47
C ALA A 182 9.32 -21.97 20.60
N ARG A 183 9.58 -21.77 19.31
CA ARG A 183 8.58 -21.35 18.32
C ARG A 183 8.20 -22.52 17.41
N VAL A 184 6.93 -22.60 17.03
CA VAL A 184 6.46 -23.43 15.92
C VAL A 184 5.69 -22.57 14.92
N PHE A 185 5.74 -22.97 13.66
CA PHE A 185 4.75 -22.53 12.68
C PHE A 185 3.46 -23.26 12.93
N ALA A 186 2.37 -22.51 13.07
CA ALA A 186 1.02 -22.99 12.99
C ALA A 186 0.50 -22.77 11.57
N PHE A 187 -0.02 -23.83 10.97
CA PHE A 187 -0.70 -23.81 9.67
C PHE A 187 -2.17 -24.11 9.97
N LEU A 188 -3.02 -23.12 9.77
CA LEU A 188 -4.44 -23.16 10.09
C LEU A 188 -5.19 -23.16 8.76
N HIS A 189 -5.73 -24.32 8.41
CA HIS A 189 -6.41 -24.53 7.14
C HIS A 189 -7.90 -24.18 7.27
N GLY A 190 -8.38 -23.38 6.32
CA GLY A 190 -9.76 -22.97 6.20
C GLY A 190 -10.68 -24.10 5.72
N PRO A 191 -11.99 -23.82 5.59
CA PRO A 191 -12.64 -22.59 6.04
C PRO A 191 -12.65 -22.48 7.57
N PHE A 192 -12.68 -21.26 8.07
CA PHE A 192 -12.75 -20.96 9.51
C PHE A 192 -14.20 -20.81 9.95
N THR A 193 -14.49 -21.25 11.17
CA THR A 193 -15.74 -20.87 11.84
C THR A 193 -15.65 -19.41 12.30
N ARG A 194 -16.81 -18.77 12.50
CA ARG A 194 -16.86 -17.40 13.06
C ARG A 194 -16.36 -17.26 14.50
N SER A 195 -16.05 -18.37 15.17
CA SER A 195 -15.33 -18.39 16.44
C SER A 195 -13.81 -18.43 16.28
N GLY A 196 -13.29 -18.46 15.05
CA GLY A 196 -11.86 -18.51 14.74
C GLY A 196 -11.27 -19.93 14.75
N GLU A 197 -12.11 -20.97 14.74
CA GLU A 197 -11.64 -22.36 14.66
C GLU A 197 -11.40 -22.74 13.18
N PRO A 198 -10.17 -23.14 12.79
CA PRO A 198 -9.90 -23.64 11.44
C PRO A 198 -10.49 -25.04 11.23
N ALA A 199 -10.75 -25.42 9.98
CA ALA A 199 -11.14 -26.79 9.64
C ALA A 199 -10.06 -27.81 10.01
N ARG A 200 -8.78 -27.42 9.90
CA ARG A 200 -7.64 -28.25 10.29
C ARG A 200 -6.48 -27.40 10.78
N LYS A 201 -5.79 -27.87 11.82
CA LYS A 201 -4.54 -27.26 12.31
C LYS A 201 -3.39 -28.26 12.23
N THR A 202 -2.27 -27.82 11.66
CA THR A 202 -1.00 -28.53 11.79
C THR A 202 0.09 -27.60 12.31
N SER A 203 1.20 -28.16 12.79
CA SER A 203 2.34 -27.36 13.22
C SER A 203 3.66 -28.00 12.86
N ARG A 204 4.67 -27.16 12.65
CA ARG A 204 6.04 -27.58 12.34
C ARG A 204 7.04 -26.75 13.14
N PRO A 205 8.20 -27.31 13.51
CA PRO A 205 9.28 -26.52 14.09
C PRO A 205 9.67 -25.36 13.16
N VAL A 206 9.96 -24.19 13.74
CA VAL A 206 10.67 -23.14 13.01
C VAL A 206 12.10 -23.63 12.74
N PRO A 207 12.69 -23.38 11.54
CA PRO A 207 14.08 -23.72 11.25
C PRO A 207 15.04 -23.25 12.34
N GLU A 208 16.12 -24.01 12.58
CA GLU A 208 17.18 -23.61 13.49
C GLU A 208 17.84 -22.30 13.01
N GLY A 209 17.97 -21.33 13.91
CA GLY A 209 18.50 -19.99 13.65
C GLY A 209 17.71 -18.93 14.40
N ASP A 210 18.16 -17.67 14.30
CA ASP A 210 17.40 -16.55 14.83
C ASP A 210 16.25 -16.23 13.87
N TRP A 211 15.13 -16.93 13.99
CA TRP A 211 13.87 -16.62 13.32
C TRP A 211 12.80 -16.52 14.43
N PRO A 212 11.77 -15.65 14.35
CA PRO A 212 11.28 -14.89 13.19
C PRO A 212 11.36 -13.35 13.36
N GLY A 213 11.71 -12.63 12.29
CA GLY A 213 11.49 -11.17 12.18
C GLY A 213 10.09 -10.88 11.64
N ALA A 214 9.94 -10.88 10.31
CA ALA A 214 8.66 -10.67 9.63
C ALA A 214 8.23 -11.90 8.80
N LEU A 215 6.92 -12.09 8.62
CA LEU A 215 6.34 -13.13 7.77
C LEU A 215 5.46 -12.46 6.71
N ILE A 216 5.74 -12.72 5.45
CA ILE A 216 4.95 -12.29 4.28
C ILE A 216 4.41 -13.56 3.62
N THR A 217 3.13 -13.57 3.28
CA THR A 217 2.42 -14.73 2.73
C THR A 217 1.65 -14.33 1.47
N ASP A 218 1.26 -15.31 0.67
CA ASP A 218 0.49 -15.11 -0.55
C ASP A 218 -0.92 -15.69 -0.42
N PRO A 219 -2.00 -14.88 -0.42
CA PRO A 219 -3.36 -15.39 -0.26
C PRO A 219 -3.81 -16.30 -1.41
N HIS A 220 -3.08 -16.32 -2.53
CA HIS A 220 -3.40 -17.12 -3.72
C HIS A 220 -2.49 -18.35 -3.90
N GLY A 221 -1.67 -18.69 -2.90
CA GLY A 221 -0.80 -19.86 -2.97
C GLY A 221 -0.14 -20.27 -1.66
N PRO A 222 0.59 -21.39 -1.64
CA PRO A 222 1.17 -21.96 -0.42
C PRO A 222 2.50 -21.32 -0.04
N GLU A 223 2.90 -20.25 -0.72
CA GLU A 223 4.22 -19.65 -0.59
C GLU A 223 4.27 -18.58 0.50
N ALA A 224 5.44 -18.43 1.09
CA ALA A 224 5.69 -17.44 2.14
C ALA A 224 7.16 -17.02 2.15
N VAL A 225 7.40 -15.74 2.43
CA VAL A 225 8.72 -15.22 2.77
C VAL A 225 8.78 -15.01 4.28
N LEU A 226 9.72 -15.68 4.90
CA LEU A 226 10.12 -15.41 6.27
C LEU A 226 11.36 -14.51 6.23
N TYR A 227 11.39 -13.47 7.05
CA TYR A 227 12.58 -12.65 7.31
C TYR A 227 13.21 -12.99 8.66
N GLY A 228 14.54 -13.02 8.66
CA GLY A 228 15.33 -13.16 9.88
C GLY A 228 15.12 -11.97 10.80
N PRO A 229 15.76 -11.93 11.97
CA PRO A 229 15.65 -10.80 12.88
C PRO A 229 16.33 -9.61 12.20
N ASP A 230 15.69 -8.46 12.27
CA ASP A 230 16.29 -7.22 11.86
C ASP A 230 16.18 -6.19 12.98
N ASP A 231 17.12 -5.26 12.96
CA ASP A 231 17.22 -4.09 13.81
C ASP A 231 16.70 -2.83 13.09
N GLY A 232 15.82 -2.99 12.08
CA GLY A 232 15.34 -1.90 11.24
C GLY A 232 16.08 -1.73 9.92
N GLY A 233 16.97 -2.66 9.56
CA GLY A 233 17.69 -2.71 8.28
C GLY A 233 17.12 -3.71 7.28
N GLN A 234 18.00 -4.31 6.49
CA GLN A 234 17.66 -5.42 5.59
C GLN A 234 17.91 -6.76 6.32
N ALA A 235 17.11 -7.79 6.03
CA ALA A 235 17.19 -9.09 6.68
C ALA A 235 17.40 -10.21 5.67
N ASP A 236 17.91 -11.35 6.14
CA ASP A 236 17.92 -12.57 5.33
C ASP A 236 16.48 -13.02 5.06
N ALA A 237 16.16 -13.27 3.79
CA ALA A 237 14.84 -13.71 3.34
C ALA A 237 14.87 -15.20 2.98
N GLY A 238 14.06 -15.99 3.66
CA GLY A 238 13.81 -17.39 3.38
C GLY A 238 12.48 -17.57 2.65
N LEU A 239 12.48 -18.24 1.51
CA LEU A 239 11.27 -18.60 0.77
C LEU A 239 10.81 -20.01 1.16
N LEU A 240 9.52 -20.17 1.46
CA LEU A 240 8.89 -21.46 1.73
C LEU A 240 8.74 -22.24 0.42
N LYS A 241 9.50 -23.34 0.28
CA LYS A 241 9.43 -24.25 -0.87
C LYS A 241 9.58 -25.69 -0.39
N ASP A 242 8.77 -26.59 -0.94
CA ASP A 242 8.75 -28.03 -0.57
C ASP A 242 8.59 -28.27 0.95
N GLY A 243 7.84 -27.39 1.63
CA GLY A 243 7.59 -27.50 3.07
C GLY A 243 8.71 -27.03 4.00
N GLY A 244 9.76 -26.39 3.48
CA GLY A 244 10.84 -25.78 4.27
C GLY A 244 11.26 -24.41 3.75
N PHE A 245 11.80 -23.56 4.63
CA PHE A 245 12.35 -22.26 4.26
C PHE A 245 13.78 -22.41 3.76
N ARG A 246 14.05 -21.86 2.56
CA ARG A 246 15.40 -21.79 1.99
C ARG A 246 15.77 -20.32 1.82
N LYS A 247 16.93 -19.91 2.33
CA LYS A 247 17.45 -18.54 2.15
C LYS A 247 17.66 -18.29 0.65
N VAL A 248 17.05 -17.23 0.13
CA VAL A 248 17.10 -16.85 -1.30
C VAL A 248 17.71 -15.48 -1.55
N ALA A 249 17.55 -14.54 -0.62
CA ALA A 249 18.01 -13.16 -0.76
C ALA A 249 18.25 -12.49 0.59
N ARG A 250 18.72 -11.25 0.55
CA ARG A 250 18.63 -10.27 1.64
C ARG A 250 17.79 -9.09 1.16
N GLY A 251 16.92 -8.56 2.01
CA GLY A 251 15.99 -7.47 1.69
C GLY A 251 15.08 -7.15 2.87
N GLY A 252 14.11 -6.26 2.68
CA GLY A 252 13.18 -5.84 3.74
C GLY A 252 11.77 -5.56 3.23
N ALA A 253 11.51 -5.83 1.95
CA ALA A 253 10.18 -5.80 1.35
C ALA A 253 10.01 -7.03 0.45
N ALA A 254 8.84 -7.67 0.53
CA ALA A 254 8.45 -8.75 -0.37
C ALA A 254 7.00 -8.60 -0.80
N VAL A 255 6.69 -9.05 -2.02
CA VAL A 255 5.33 -9.19 -2.52
C VAL A 255 5.26 -10.37 -3.49
N PHE A 256 4.13 -11.06 -3.49
CA PHE A 256 3.83 -12.15 -4.40
C PHE A 256 2.96 -11.69 -5.57
N GLY A 257 3.12 -12.32 -6.72
CA GLY A 257 2.33 -12.08 -7.94
C GLY A 257 2.67 -13.10 -9.02
N ASP A 258 1.81 -13.32 -10.01
CA ASP A 258 2.16 -14.06 -11.23
C ASP A 258 2.74 -13.08 -12.27
N PHE A 259 4.02 -12.74 -12.13
CA PHE A 259 4.65 -11.69 -12.93
C PHE A 259 5.01 -12.15 -14.35
N ASP A 260 5.08 -13.47 -14.59
CA ASP A 260 5.36 -14.03 -15.91
C ASP A 260 4.22 -14.82 -16.58
N GLY A 261 3.07 -14.89 -15.92
CA GLY A 261 1.82 -15.43 -16.49
C GLY A 261 1.86 -16.94 -16.67
N ASP A 262 2.68 -17.65 -15.87
CA ASP A 262 2.79 -19.11 -15.94
C ASP A 262 1.76 -19.83 -15.04
N GLY A 263 0.94 -19.07 -14.31
CA GLY A 263 -0.07 -19.55 -13.38
C GLY A 263 0.49 -20.03 -12.04
N ARG A 264 1.79 -19.89 -11.81
CA ARG A 264 2.44 -20.07 -10.50
C ARG A 264 2.70 -18.70 -9.91
N ARG A 265 2.82 -18.69 -8.59
CA ARG A 265 3.10 -17.46 -7.86
C ARG A 265 4.60 -17.24 -7.87
N ASP A 266 4.99 -16.02 -8.22
CA ASP A 266 6.35 -15.51 -8.14
C ASP A 266 6.48 -14.62 -6.90
N VAL A 267 7.71 -14.30 -6.53
CA VAL A 267 7.98 -13.38 -5.42
C VAL A 267 9.05 -12.36 -5.75
N ALA A 268 8.72 -11.09 -5.57
CA ALA A 268 9.68 -9.99 -5.59
C ALA A 268 10.18 -9.72 -4.17
N ILE A 269 11.50 -9.77 -3.95
CA ILE A 269 12.16 -9.45 -2.68
C ILE A 269 13.17 -8.34 -2.92
N GLY A 270 13.02 -7.21 -2.22
CA GLY A 270 13.82 -6.01 -2.49
C GLY A 270 14.24 -5.21 -1.27
N ASP A 271 15.13 -4.26 -1.53
CA ASP A 271 15.56 -3.22 -0.59
C ASP A 271 14.35 -2.39 -0.17
N SER A 272 13.96 -2.40 1.11
CA SER A 272 12.89 -1.52 1.63
C SER A 272 13.34 -0.07 1.77
N GLY A 273 14.64 0.19 1.60
CA GLY A 273 15.30 1.46 1.87
C GLY A 273 15.47 1.77 3.36
N ALA A 274 15.01 0.88 4.26
CA ALA A 274 15.26 0.98 5.68
C ALA A 274 16.76 0.79 5.98
N ARG A 275 17.28 1.59 6.92
CA ARG A 275 18.69 1.62 7.36
C ARG A 275 18.71 1.77 8.88
N ASP A 276 19.72 1.20 9.51
CA ASP A 276 19.99 1.31 10.94
C ASP A 276 20.56 2.70 11.31
N ASP A 277 20.43 3.08 12.58
CA ASP A 277 20.86 4.37 13.14
C ASP A 277 22.20 4.30 13.89
N GLU A 278 23.01 3.25 13.66
CA GLU A 278 24.34 3.12 14.27
C GLU A 278 25.40 4.02 13.60
N PRO A 279 26.33 4.62 14.37
CA PRO A 279 27.41 5.43 13.83
C PRO A 279 28.44 4.56 13.10
N GLY A 280 28.26 4.32 11.81
CA GLY A 280 29.28 3.69 10.97
C GLY A 280 28.82 2.93 9.73
N MET A 281 27.53 2.58 9.62
CA MET A 281 27.00 1.72 8.55
C MET A 281 25.79 2.34 7.82
N GLN A 282 25.81 3.64 7.51
CA GLN A 282 24.74 4.29 6.71
C GLN A 282 24.64 3.80 5.25
N THR A 283 25.42 2.79 4.87
CA THR A 283 25.46 2.24 3.51
C THR A 283 25.20 0.74 3.59
N GLU A 284 24.13 0.30 2.95
CA GLU A 284 23.90 -1.13 2.78
C GLU A 284 24.89 -1.74 1.79
N ASP A 285 25.06 -3.06 1.87
CA ASP A 285 25.86 -3.79 0.89
C ASP A 285 25.35 -3.51 -0.54
N GLN A 286 26.26 -3.28 -1.49
CA GLN A 286 25.91 -2.95 -2.88
C GLN A 286 25.09 -4.05 -3.57
N SER A 287 25.12 -5.28 -3.07
CA SER A 287 24.28 -6.38 -3.54
C SER A 287 22.83 -6.28 -3.07
N VAL A 288 22.51 -5.39 -2.13
CA VAL A 288 21.14 -5.13 -1.65
C VAL A 288 20.70 -3.72 -2.03
N GLU A 289 21.58 -2.73 -1.95
CA GLU A 289 21.23 -1.33 -2.16
C GLU A 289 20.51 -1.08 -3.50
N SER A 290 19.26 -0.64 -3.41
CA SER A 290 18.40 -0.34 -4.55
C SER A 290 18.21 -1.53 -5.52
N ILE A 291 18.22 -2.75 -4.99
CA ILE A 291 18.00 -3.97 -5.79
C ILE A 291 16.72 -4.66 -5.33
N THR A 292 15.90 -5.06 -6.31
CA THR A 292 14.79 -5.99 -6.13
C THR A 292 15.03 -7.23 -6.99
N ARG A 293 14.85 -8.41 -6.42
CA ARG A 293 15.01 -9.71 -7.09
C ARG A 293 13.66 -10.38 -7.24
N VAL A 294 13.34 -10.85 -8.42
CA VAL A 294 12.12 -11.61 -8.72
C VAL A 294 12.50 -13.07 -8.84
N PHE A 295 11.95 -13.90 -7.96
CA PHE A 295 12.09 -15.35 -8.00
C PHE A 295 10.81 -15.92 -8.60
N TYR A 296 10.95 -16.65 -9.70
CA TYR A 296 9.81 -17.24 -10.38
C TYR A 296 9.41 -18.58 -9.74
N GLY A 297 8.13 -18.93 -9.80
CA GLY A 297 7.63 -20.22 -9.30
C GLY A 297 8.26 -21.43 -10.03
N GLY A 298 8.65 -21.25 -11.29
CA GLY A 298 9.32 -22.25 -12.13
C GLY A 298 10.85 -22.35 -12.01
N ASP A 299 11.46 -23.20 -12.84
CA ASP A 299 12.92 -23.36 -12.95
C ASP A 299 13.55 -22.27 -13.82
N ARG A 300 13.40 -21.02 -13.38
CA ARG A 300 13.87 -19.84 -14.09
C ARG A 300 14.81 -19.03 -13.20
N GLU A 301 15.90 -18.53 -13.80
CA GLU A 301 16.85 -17.68 -13.10
C GLU A 301 16.18 -16.40 -12.58
N PRO A 302 16.47 -15.98 -11.33
CA PRO A 302 15.87 -14.78 -10.77
C PRO A 302 16.19 -13.53 -11.61
N GLN A 303 15.19 -12.68 -11.81
CA GLN A 303 15.41 -11.38 -12.44
C GLN A 303 15.94 -10.38 -11.41
N VAL A 304 17.01 -9.67 -11.74
CA VAL A 304 17.57 -8.60 -10.90
C VAL A 304 17.17 -7.23 -11.46
N LEU A 305 16.44 -6.47 -10.66
CA LEU A 305 15.97 -5.12 -10.98
C LEU A 305 16.79 -4.09 -10.21
N ASN A 306 17.60 -3.32 -10.92
CA ASN A 306 18.43 -2.26 -10.35
C ASN A 306 17.67 -0.92 -10.27
N GLY A 307 17.87 -0.19 -9.18
CA GLY A 307 17.20 1.08 -8.92
C GLY A 307 15.76 0.95 -8.41
N ILE A 308 15.32 -0.27 -8.09
CA ILE A 308 13.98 -0.58 -7.58
C ILE A 308 14.09 -0.87 -6.09
N ARG A 309 13.36 -0.11 -5.27
CA ARG A 309 13.36 -0.21 -3.80
C ARG A 309 12.10 0.39 -3.18
N GLY A 310 11.97 0.17 -1.88
CA GLY A 310 10.96 0.69 -0.97
C GLY A 310 9.78 -0.26 -0.81
N SER A 311 8.60 0.25 -0.49
CA SER A 311 7.39 -0.56 -0.39
C SER A 311 7.07 -1.22 -1.73
N LEU A 312 6.63 -2.48 -1.69
CA LEU A 312 6.20 -3.25 -2.85
C LEU A 312 4.72 -3.59 -2.75
N ALA A 313 4.02 -3.60 -3.89
CA ALA A 313 2.67 -4.11 -4.07
C ALA A 313 2.55 -4.77 -5.45
N ALA A 314 1.55 -5.61 -5.67
CA ALA A 314 1.33 -6.31 -6.94
C ALA A 314 -0.16 -6.44 -7.25
N GLY A 315 -0.46 -6.62 -8.54
CA GLY A 315 -1.80 -6.84 -9.11
C GLY A 315 -1.78 -6.54 -10.61
N ASP A 316 -2.79 -6.93 -11.36
CA ASP A 316 -2.87 -6.73 -12.82
C ASP A 316 -3.45 -5.35 -13.14
N LEU A 317 -2.59 -4.31 -13.15
CA LEU A 317 -3.07 -2.94 -13.35
C LEU A 317 -3.55 -2.69 -14.79
N ASN A 318 -3.04 -3.46 -15.75
CA ASN A 318 -3.23 -3.19 -17.17
C ASN A 318 -4.24 -4.14 -17.84
N GLY A 319 -4.66 -5.20 -17.16
CA GLY A 319 -5.69 -6.15 -17.56
C GLY A 319 -5.21 -7.18 -18.57
N ASP A 320 -3.91 -7.48 -18.62
CA ASP A 320 -3.35 -8.47 -19.54
C ASP A 320 -3.30 -9.89 -18.95
N GLY A 321 -3.71 -10.05 -17.70
CA GLY A 321 -3.75 -11.29 -16.95
C GLY A 321 -2.42 -11.65 -16.28
N LEU A 322 -1.44 -10.75 -16.26
CA LEU A 322 -0.19 -10.90 -15.54
C LEU A 322 -0.12 -9.86 -14.42
N ASP A 323 0.31 -10.27 -13.24
CA ASP A 323 0.51 -9.32 -12.16
C ASP A 323 1.64 -8.35 -12.53
N ASP A 324 1.43 -7.08 -12.20
CA ASP A 324 2.39 -6.00 -12.32
C ASP A 324 3.03 -5.72 -10.95
N LEU A 325 4.26 -5.20 -10.93
CA LEU A 325 4.91 -4.77 -9.69
C LEU A 325 4.81 -3.25 -9.53
N VAL A 326 4.33 -2.82 -8.38
CA VAL A 326 4.42 -1.43 -7.92
C VAL A 326 5.53 -1.32 -6.88
N SER A 327 6.52 -0.47 -7.15
CA SER A 327 7.58 -0.11 -6.20
C SER A 327 7.50 1.37 -5.86
N GLY A 328 7.90 1.75 -4.65
CA GLY A 328 7.92 3.17 -4.29
C GLY A 328 8.36 3.41 -2.86
N GLU A 329 8.21 4.64 -2.39
CA GLU A 329 8.31 5.05 -0.97
C GLU A 329 9.32 4.29 -0.08
N VAL A 330 10.47 4.91 0.16
CA VAL A 330 11.49 4.39 1.09
C VAL A 330 11.02 4.53 2.55
N ALA A 331 11.16 3.45 3.32
CA ALA A 331 10.97 3.49 4.77
C ALA A 331 11.89 4.53 5.42
N GLY A 332 11.37 5.35 6.33
CA GLY A 332 12.19 6.26 7.15
C GLY A 332 12.62 7.59 6.51
N ALA A 333 12.29 7.91 5.25
CA ALA A 333 12.58 9.22 4.68
C ALA A 333 11.71 10.31 5.34
N SER A 334 12.34 11.21 6.11
CA SER A 334 11.68 12.29 6.85
C SER A 334 11.00 13.30 5.91
N VAL A 335 9.73 13.59 6.22
CA VAL A 335 8.86 14.62 5.61
C VAL A 335 8.93 14.67 4.09
N VAL A 336 8.68 13.54 3.43
CA VAL A 336 8.34 13.61 2.01
C VAL A 336 6.84 13.87 1.90
N ILE A 337 6.45 15.14 1.73
CA ILE A 337 5.11 15.50 1.22
C ILE A 337 4.81 14.83 -0.11
N THR A 338 5.78 14.18 -0.72
CA THR A 338 5.72 13.58 -2.04
C THR A 338 5.96 12.08 -1.92
N GLY A 339 5.10 11.25 -2.51
CA GLY A 339 5.39 9.83 -2.70
C GLY A 339 5.50 9.54 -4.19
N LYS A 340 6.55 8.82 -4.58
CA LYS A 340 6.70 8.29 -5.94
C LYS A 340 6.43 6.80 -5.89
N ALA A 341 5.46 6.36 -6.69
CA ALA A 341 5.29 4.96 -7.06
C ALA A 341 5.70 4.79 -8.53
N GLU A 342 6.24 3.63 -8.84
CA GLU A 342 6.73 3.23 -10.15
C GLU A 342 6.13 1.86 -10.48
N VAL A 343 5.58 1.73 -11.67
CA VAL A 343 4.93 0.50 -12.13
C VAL A 343 5.88 -0.20 -13.10
N LEU A 344 6.04 -1.50 -12.92
CA LEU A 344 6.76 -2.40 -13.82
C LEU A 344 5.76 -3.45 -14.27
N PHE A 345 5.52 -3.53 -15.58
CA PHE A 345 4.51 -4.44 -16.09
C PHE A 345 5.02 -5.88 -16.16
N GLY A 346 4.14 -6.83 -15.84
CA GLY A 346 4.33 -8.25 -16.04
C GLY A 346 4.56 -8.58 -17.51
N SER A 347 5.24 -9.70 -17.77
CA SER A 347 5.35 -10.27 -19.10
C SER A 347 5.82 -11.71 -19.04
N PRO A 348 5.64 -12.53 -20.09
CA PRO A 348 6.23 -13.86 -20.17
C PRO A 348 7.77 -13.90 -20.07
N ARG A 349 8.44 -12.74 -20.10
CA ARG A 349 9.88 -12.59 -19.85
C ARG A 349 10.17 -11.89 -18.53
N GLY A 350 9.23 -11.86 -17.60
CA GLY A 350 9.35 -11.17 -16.32
C GLY A 350 8.96 -9.70 -16.36
N LEU A 351 9.27 -9.00 -15.27
CA LEU A 351 8.92 -7.61 -15.09
C LEU A 351 9.70 -6.68 -16.05
N HIS A 352 8.99 -5.74 -16.66
CA HIS A 352 9.56 -4.73 -17.53
C HIS A 352 9.35 -3.33 -16.96
N ARG A 353 10.43 -2.55 -16.90
CA ARG A 353 10.36 -1.15 -16.49
C ARG A 353 9.71 -0.32 -17.59
N THR A 354 8.51 0.19 -17.34
CA THR A 354 7.68 0.86 -18.36
C THR A 354 7.88 2.38 -18.37
N GLY A 355 8.56 2.92 -17.36
CA GLY A 355 8.72 4.36 -17.16
C GLY A 355 7.47 5.05 -16.61
N VAL A 356 6.40 4.28 -16.33
CA VAL A 356 5.22 4.80 -15.63
C VAL A 356 5.61 5.07 -14.18
N SER A 357 5.56 6.34 -13.80
CA SER A 357 5.71 6.73 -12.41
C SER A 357 4.69 7.79 -12.04
N VAL A 358 4.08 7.60 -10.88
CA VAL A 358 3.08 8.50 -10.35
C VAL A 358 3.61 9.19 -9.11
N THR A 359 3.58 10.51 -9.13
CA THR A 359 4.02 11.34 -8.01
C THR A 359 2.84 12.14 -7.49
N HIS A 360 2.47 11.89 -6.23
CA HIS A 360 1.43 12.65 -5.55
C HIS A 360 2.06 13.50 -4.45
N HIS A 361 1.53 14.70 -4.30
CA HIS A 361 1.90 15.62 -3.23
C HIS A 361 0.75 15.74 -2.23
N GLY A 362 1.07 15.49 -0.97
CA GLY A 362 0.25 15.80 0.16
C GLY A 362 -0.14 17.28 0.19
N PRO A 363 -1.36 17.60 0.64
CA PRO A 363 -1.80 18.98 0.80
C PRO A 363 -0.94 19.73 1.82
N THR A 364 -0.69 21.02 1.55
CA THR A 364 0.02 21.93 2.47
C THR A 364 -0.91 22.72 3.38
N ARG A 365 -2.23 22.49 3.24
CA ARG A 365 -3.30 23.18 3.99
C ARG A 365 -4.33 22.17 4.49
N SER A 366 -4.98 22.48 5.62
CA SER A 366 -6.14 21.74 6.11
C SER A 366 -7.36 21.93 5.20
N LEU A 367 -8.42 21.14 5.42
CA LEU A 367 -9.72 21.32 4.76
C LEU A 367 -10.35 22.70 5.01
N THR A 368 -9.96 23.37 6.11
CA THR A 368 -10.37 24.74 6.45
C THR A 368 -9.45 25.82 5.89
N GLY A 369 -8.46 25.45 5.05
CA GLY A 369 -7.54 26.36 4.39
C GLY A 369 -6.35 26.84 5.23
N LYS A 370 -6.19 26.37 6.48
CA LYS A 370 -5.05 26.74 7.34
C LYS A 370 -3.78 26.03 6.88
N ARG A 371 -2.64 26.73 6.84
CA ARG A 371 -1.35 26.12 6.53
C ARG A 371 -1.01 25.04 7.55
N LEU A 372 -0.65 23.85 7.08
CA LEU A 372 -0.18 22.77 7.93
C LEU A 372 1.22 23.09 8.47
N LYS A 373 1.47 22.69 9.71
CA LYS A 373 2.82 22.73 10.30
C LYS A 373 3.67 21.63 9.67
N GLU A 374 4.99 21.77 9.70
CA GLU A 374 5.93 20.82 9.10
C GLU A 374 5.71 19.37 9.55
N TRP A 375 5.56 19.13 10.86
CA TRP A 375 5.25 17.81 11.41
C TRP A 375 3.87 17.26 11.01
N ARG A 376 2.99 18.09 10.44
CA ARG A 376 1.66 17.72 9.90
C ARG A 376 1.67 17.58 8.38
N LEU A 377 2.81 17.68 7.74
CA LEU A 377 2.90 17.53 6.29
C LEU A 377 2.78 16.07 5.85
N GLY A 378 3.19 15.13 6.71
CA GLY A 378 2.95 13.71 6.48
C GLY A 378 3.71 13.10 5.32
N SER A 379 3.21 11.96 4.85
CA SER A 379 3.75 11.23 3.69
C SER A 379 2.63 10.67 2.80
N VAL A 380 2.93 10.49 1.52
CA VAL A 380 2.08 9.73 0.59
C VAL A 380 2.65 8.33 0.44
N LYS A 381 1.83 7.30 0.58
CA LYS A 381 2.19 5.89 0.46
C LYS A 381 1.23 5.14 -0.47
N THR A 382 1.71 4.05 -1.04
CA THR A 382 0.84 3.02 -1.61
C THR A 382 0.08 2.32 -0.49
N TRP A 383 -1.24 2.18 -0.63
CA TRP A 383 -2.09 1.50 0.35
C TRP A 383 -2.44 0.09 -0.10
N ALA A 384 -2.95 -0.05 -1.33
CA ALA A 384 -3.38 -1.33 -1.90
C ALA A 384 -3.47 -1.23 -3.43
N VAL A 385 -3.55 -2.40 -4.06
CA VAL A 385 -3.83 -2.61 -5.49
C VAL A 385 -5.02 -3.57 -5.54
N ALA A 386 -6.10 -3.19 -6.23
CA ALA A 386 -7.31 -4.00 -6.39
C ALA A 386 -8.24 -3.38 -7.45
N ASP A 387 -9.11 -4.19 -8.06
CA ASP A 387 -10.19 -3.75 -8.95
C ASP A 387 -11.36 -3.14 -8.15
N TYR A 388 -11.30 -1.83 -7.91
CA TYR A 388 -12.33 -1.14 -7.12
C TYR A 388 -13.58 -0.83 -7.94
N ASP A 389 -13.48 -0.87 -9.27
CA ASP A 389 -14.57 -0.51 -10.18
C ASP A 389 -15.14 -1.65 -11.05
N GLY A 390 -14.63 -2.85 -10.86
CA GLY A 390 -15.10 -4.11 -11.44
C GLY A 390 -14.88 -4.16 -12.95
N ASP A 391 -13.89 -3.45 -13.48
CA ASP A 391 -13.61 -3.40 -14.92
C ASP A 391 -12.61 -4.46 -15.40
N GLY A 392 -12.10 -5.28 -14.49
CA GLY A 392 -11.15 -6.35 -14.73
C GLY A 392 -9.69 -5.89 -14.75
N ARG A 393 -9.40 -4.65 -14.36
CA ARG A 393 -8.06 -4.14 -14.08
C ARG A 393 -7.96 -3.74 -12.62
N ASP A 394 -6.81 -3.96 -12.02
CA ASP A 394 -6.55 -3.41 -10.70
C ASP A 394 -6.19 -1.92 -10.77
N GLU A 395 -6.60 -1.15 -9.75
CA GLU A 395 -6.11 0.20 -9.56
C GLU A 395 -5.17 0.32 -8.37
N LEU A 396 -4.18 1.19 -8.53
CA LEU A 396 -3.32 1.61 -7.44
C LEU A 396 -4.04 2.63 -6.55
N LEU A 397 -4.29 2.26 -5.29
CA LEU A 397 -4.77 3.16 -4.27
C LEU A 397 -3.61 3.76 -3.48
N ARG A 398 -3.47 5.08 -3.54
CA ARG A 398 -2.46 5.84 -2.80
C ARG A 398 -3.11 6.66 -1.70
N VAL A 399 -2.47 6.74 -0.55
CA VAL A 399 -2.95 7.50 0.60
C VAL A 399 -1.91 8.49 1.09
N TRP A 400 -2.34 9.72 1.35
CA TRP A 400 -1.60 10.68 2.13
C TRP A 400 -2.12 10.69 3.55
N ARG A 401 -1.19 10.56 4.50
CA ARG A 401 -1.43 10.76 5.92
C ARG A 401 -0.51 11.88 6.39
N GLY A 402 -1.06 13.08 6.55
CA GLY A 402 -0.36 14.24 7.08
C GLY A 402 -1.25 15.14 7.91
N GLY A 403 -0.85 15.37 9.15
CA GLY A 403 -1.75 16.03 10.08
C GLY A 403 -2.89 15.09 10.48
N GLN A 404 -3.61 15.52 11.50
CA GLN A 404 -4.38 14.58 12.29
C GLN A 404 -5.81 14.43 11.69
N ASP A 405 -6.42 15.49 11.17
CA ASP A 405 -7.88 15.54 10.96
C ASP A 405 -8.41 14.90 9.66
N TYR A 406 -7.56 14.51 8.71
CA TYR A 406 -7.99 13.85 7.46
C TYR A 406 -6.87 13.05 6.78
N ALA A 407 -7.29 12.06 5.99
CA ALA A 407 -6.47 11.33 5.03
C ALA A 407 -6.98 11.63 3.61
N ARG A 408 -6.08 11.68 2.63
CA ARG A 408 -6.41 11.88 1.23
C ARG A 408 -6.07 10.64 0.43
N PHE A 409 -6.96 10.23 -0.46
CA PHE A 409 -6.80 9.06 -1.31
C PHE A 409 -6.78 9.45 -2.78
N TRP A 410 -6.00 8.72 -3.56
CA TRP A 410 -5.97 8.78 -5.03
C TRP A 410 -6.10 7.37 -5.58
N ARG A 411 -7.11 7.13 -6.43
CA ARG A 411 -7.21 5.92 -7.28
C ARG A 411 -6.54 6.22 -8.61
N VAL A 412 -5.64 5.34 -9.06
CA VAL A 412 -4.75 5.58 -10.20
C VAL A 412 -4.75 4.35 -11.10
N ASP A 413 -4.87 4.57 -12.41
CA ASP A 413 -4.79 3.49 -13.42
C ASP A 413 -3.34 3.11 -13.80
N ALA A 414 -3.20 2.08 -14.64
CA ALA A 414 -1.93 1.60 -15.20
C ALA A 414 -1.15 2.68 -15.96
N GLU A 415 -1.79 3.71 -16.52
CA GLU A 415 -1.09 4.81 -17.19
C GLU A 415 -0.63 5.91 -16.23
N GLY A 416 -0.89 5.77 -14.93
CA GLY A 416 -0.56 6.75 -13.91
C GLY A 416 -1.53 7.93 -13.86
N ARG A 417 -2.71 7.83 -14.49
CA ARG A 417 -3.75 8.86 -14.43
C ARG A 417 -4.56 8.68 -13.15
N THR A 418 -4.77 9.77 -12.44
CA THR A 418 -5.66 9.80 -11.28
C THR A 418 -7.12 9.73 -11.73
N LEU A 419 -7.78 8.60 -11.48
CA LEU A 419 -9.21 8.39 -11.76
C LEU A 419 -10.11 9.03 -10.70
N GLN A 420 -9.67 9.04 -9.45
CA GLN A 420 -10.46 9.52 -8.32
C GLN A 420 -9.60 10.16 -7.24
N VAL A 421 -10.13 11.20 -6.59
CA VAL A 421 -9.54 11.80 -5.37
C VAL A 421 -10.64 12.05 -4.35
N PHE A 422 -10.42 11.60 -3.12
CA PHE A 422 -11.33 11.88 -2.00
C PHE A 422 -10.59 12.02 -0.68
N ASP A 423 -11.23 12.69 0.28
CA ASP A 423 -10.70 12.88 1.61
C ASP A 423 -11.62 12.17 2.62
N LEU A 424 -11.04 11.35 3.51
CA LEU A 424 -11.73 10.89 4.71
C LEU A 424 -11.31 11.78 5.88
N ARG A 425 -12.27 12.34 6.61
CA ARG A 425 -11.99 13.23 7.74
C ARG A 425 -12.59 12.72 9.04
N GLY A 426 -11.91 13.00 10.14
CA GLY A 426 -12.44 12.81 11.48
C GLY A 426 -13.61 13.74 11.74
N ARG A 427 -14.50 13.38 12.68
CA ARG A 427 -15.53 14.30 13.16
C ARG A 427 -14.88 15.41 13.99
N PRO A 428 -15.20 16.68 13.74
CA PRO A 428 -14.70 17.76 14.60
C PRO A 428 -15.20 17.51 16.02
N SER A 429 -14.30 17.55 17.01
CA SER A 429 -14.69 17.48 18.41
C SER A 429 -15.68 18.61 18.71
N ALA A 430 -16.81 18.28 19.35
CA ALA A 430 -17.62 19.32 19.96
C ALA A 430 -16.71 20.00 20.99
N ARG A 431 -16.52 21.32 20.88
CA ARG A 431 -15.70 22.07 21.84
C ARG A 431 -16.08 21.66 23.27
N PRO A 432 -15.13 21.45 24.18
CA PRO A 432 -15.48 21.28 25.58
C PRO A 432 -16.30 22.49 25.99
N ARG A 433 -17.53 22.25 26.47
CA ARG A 433 -18.31 23.29 27.13
C ARG A 433 -17.51 23.64 28.38
N HIS A 434 -16.77 24.73 28.33
CA HIS A 434 -16.24 25.35 29.55
C HIS A 434 -17.45 25.74 30.40
N GLY A 435 -17.69 24.94 31.44
CA GLY A 435 -18.59 25.27 32.55
C GLY A 435 -17.89 26.12 33.59
#